data_AF-T1H0G5-F1
#
_entry.id   AF-T1H0G5-F1
#
_cell.length_a   1.000
_cell.length_b   1.000
_cell.length_c   1.000
_cell.angle_alpha   90.00
_cell.angle_beta   90.00
_cell.angle_gamma   90.00
#
_symmetry.space_group_name_H-M   'P 1'
#
loop_
_entity.id
_entity.type
_entity.pdbx_description
1 polymer ?
#
loop_
_entity_poly.entity_id
_entity_poly.type
_entity_poly.pdbx_seq_one_letter_code
_entity_poly.pdbx_strand_id
1 'polypeptide(L)'
;MAQPAIKDLILRSPAGSSEVITFSWPLQFGSGADKHDNGLDIIETIKYVCNDIPGIKSAFEETIFHEIDTACFKTMTNLVDKFNKAVDSIVNLEKGTSLP
;
A
#
# COMPACT_ATOMS: atom_id res chain seq x y z
N MET A 1 26.51 -6.45 16.70
CA MET A 1 25.83 -6.95 15.48
C MET A 1 24.61 -6.07 15.30
N ALA A 2 24.59 -5.19 14.30
CA ALA A 2 23.41 -4.39 14.01
C ALA A 2 22.32 -5.33 13.49
N GLN A 3 21.20 -5.43 14.19
CA GLN A 3 20.02 -6.09 13.64
C GLN A 3 19.64 -5.33 12.36
N PRO A 4 19.35 -6.00 11.23
CA PRO A 4 18.82 -5.30 10.08
C PRO A 4 17.53 -4.62 10.52
N ALA A 5 17.47 -3.29 10.38
CA ALA A 5 16.27 -2.53 10.72
C ALA A 5 15.13 -3.07 9.85
N ILE A 6 14.24 -3.84 10.47
CA ILE A 6 13.00 -4.28 9.84
C ILE A 6 12.24 -3.00 9.49
N LYS A 7 11.98 -2.78 8.20
CA LYS A 7 11.36 -1.55 7.72
C LYS A 7 9.85 -1.70 7.80
N ASP A 8 9.19 -0.74 8.43
CA ASP A 8 7.72 -0.71 8.46
C ASP A 8 7.14 -0.55 7.05
N LEU A 9 5.93 -1.07 6.87
CA LEU A 9 5.16 -0.89 5.64
C LEU A 9 4.39 0.42 5.73
N ILE A 10 4.50 1.29 4.73
CA ILE A 10 3.92 2.64 4.76
C ILE A 10 3.06 2.84 3.53
N LEU A 11 1.75 3.08 3.69
CA LEU A 11 0.86 3.49 2.61
C LEU A 11 0.75 5.02 2.56
N ARG A 12 1.07 5.62 1.41
CA ARG A 12 0.91 7.06 1.18
C ARG A 12 -0.52 7.40 0.79
N SER A 13 -1.01 8.55 1.25
CA SER A 13 -2.33 9.03 0.86
C SER A 13 -2.41 9.31 -0.65
N PRO A 14 -3.39 8.74 -1.37
CA PRO A 14 -3.57 9.02 -2.80
C PRO A 14 -4.02 10.46 -3.07
N ALA A 15 -4.53 11.19 -2.06
CA ALA A 15 -4.92 12.59 -2.17
C ALA A 15 -3.71 13.57 -2.16
N GLY A 16 -2.49 13.06 -2.11
CA GLY A 16 -1.27 13.88 -2.06
C GLY A 16 -0.99 14.55 -0.71
N SER A 17 -1.77 14.22 0.32
CA SER A 17 -1.51 14.63 1.71
C SER A 17 -0.20 14.04 2.23
N SER A 18 0.43 14.72 3.21
CA SER A 18 1.60 14.21 3.92
C SER A 18 1.28 13.08 4.92
N GLU A 19 0.00 12.78 5.12
CA GLU A 19 -0.47 11.69 5.98
C GLU A 19 -0.16 10.33 5.35
N VAL A 20 0.30 9.41 6.20
CA VAL A 20 0.64 8.04 5.84
C VAL A 20 0.08 7.07 6.86
N ILE A 21 -0.23 5.87 6.42
CA ILE A 21 -0.61 4.76 7.31
C ILE A 21 0.61 3.86 7.45
N THR A 22 1.10 3.69 8.68
CA THR A 22 2.27 2.85 8.98
C THR A 22 1.83 1.55 9.64
N PHE A 23 2.31 0.44 9.11
CA PHE A 23 2.09 -0.90 9.67
C PHE A 23 3.44 -1.47 10.10
N SER A 24 3.56 -1.74 11.41
CA SER A 24 4.75 -2.36 11.96
C SER A 24 4.89 -3.81 11.50
N TRP A 25 6.10 -4.22 11.15
CA TRP A 25 6.39 -5.61 10.80
C TRP A 25 6.98 -6.38 12.00
N PRO A 26 6.60 -7.66 12.23
CA PRO A 26 5.65 -8.46 11.46
C PRO A 26 4.21 -7.96 11.59
N LEU A 27 3.45 -8.08 10.50
CA LEU A 27 2.04 -7.73 10.51
C LEU A 27 1.29 -8.53 11.58
N GLN A 28 0.37 -7.87 12.28
CA GLN A 28 -0.46 -8.55 13.26
C GLN A 28 -1.49 -9.41 12.54
N PHE A 29 -1.43 -10.71 12.81
CA PHE A 29 -2.42 -11.68 12.37
C PHE A 29 -3.44 -11.90 13.48
N GLY A 30 -4.68 -11.60 13.18
CA GLY A 30 -5.75 -11.93 14.07
C GLY A 30 -6.21 -13.41 13.97
N SER A 31 -5.86 -14.30 14.92
CA SER A 31 -6.59 -15.60 15.18
C SER A 31 -7.83 -15.61 16.14
N GLY A 32 -9.08 -15.45 15.66
CA GLY A 32 -10.29 -15.36 16.52
C GLY A 32 -11.42 -14.51 15.93
N ALA A 33 -12.47 -14.20 16.71
CA ALA A 33 -13.68 -13.52 16.21
C ALA A 33 -13.55 -11.98 16.04
N ASP A 34 -12.64 -11.32 16.77
CA ASP A 34 -12.49 -9.85 16.79
C ASP A 34 -11.22 -9.38 16.06
N LYS A 35 -10.88 -10.04 14.96
CA LYS A 35 -9.48 -10.08 14.55
C LYS A 35 -9.24 -9.52 13.16
N HIS A 36 -8.58 -8.37 13.18
CA HIS A 36 -8.12 -7.60 12.04
C HIS A 36 -6.78 -8.17 11.58
N ASP A 37 -6.70 -8.60 10.33
CA ASP A 37 -5.44 -8.97 9.68
C ASP A 37 -4.92 -7.73 8.97
N ASN A 38 -3.84 -7.16 9.47
CA ASN A 38 -3.27 -5.93 8.91
C ASN A 38 -2.81 -6.11 7.46
N GLY A 39 -2.47 -7.34 7.04
CA GLY A 39 -2.13 -7.62 5.65
C GLY A 39 -3.34 -7.59 4.74
N LEU A 40 -4.47 -8.12 5.20
CA LEU A 40 -5.74 -7.99 4.47
C LEU A 40 -6.21 -6.54 4.41
N ASP A 41 -6.09 -5.79 5.50
CA ASP A 41 -6.45 -4.37 5.54
C ASP A 41 -5.65 -3.53 4.52
N ILE A 42 -4.34 -3.78 4.39
CA ILE A 42 -3.51 -3.16 3.34
C ILE A 42 -4.06 -3.50 1.95
N ILE A 43 -4.35 -4.78 1.69
CA ILE A 43 -4.85 -5.23 0.39
C ILE A 43 -6.21 -4.61 0.08
N GLU A 44 -7.12 -4.59 1.05
CA GLU A 44 -8.46 -4.01 0.91
C GLU A 44 -8.39 -2.50 0.68
N THR A 45 -7.58 -1.78 1.45
CA THR A 45 -7.33 -0.34 1.27
C THR A 45 -6.85 -0.06 -0.16
N ILE A 46 -5.86 -0.81 -0.66
CA ILE A 46 -5.37 -0.63 -2.02
C ILE A 46 -6.46 -0.93 -3.06
N LYS A 47 -7.27 -1.98 -2.87
CA LYS A 47 -8.39 -2.30 -3.77
C LYS A 47 -9.42 -1.18 -3.82
N TYR A 48 -9.80 -0.62 -2.66
CA TYR A 48 -10.73 0.50 -2.59
C TYR A 48 -10.19 1.72 -3.35
N VAL A 49 -8.92 2.07 -3.14
CA VAL A 49 -8.27 3.18 -3.84
C VAL A 49 -8.18 2.91 -5.35
N CYS A 50 -7.87 1.69 -5.77
CA CYS A 50 -7.87 1.33 -7.20
C CYS A 50 -9.27 1.44 -7.83
N ASN A 51 -10.34 1.20 -7.06
CA ASN A 51 -11.71 1.36 -7.55
C ASN A 51 -12.09 2.84 -7.74
N ASP A 52 -11.58 3.72 -6.87
CA ASP A 52 -11.87 5.15 -6.88
C ASP A 52 -10.98 5.92 -7.90
N ILE A 53 -9.71 5.53 -8.01
CA ILE A 53 -8.70 6.25 -8.80
C ILE A 53 -8.21 5.36 -9.95
N PRO A 54 -8.75 5.52 -11.18
CA PRO A 54 -8.42 4.65 -12.30
C PRO A 54 -6.94 4.72 -12.70
N GLY A 55 -6.29 5.87 -12.50
CA GLY A 55 -4.86 6.02 -12.76
C GLY A 55 -3.97 5.15 -11.86
N ILE A 56 -4.40 4.86 -10.63
CA ILE A 56 -3.72 3.90 -9.75
C ILE A 56 -4.07 2.48 -10.19
N LYS A 57 -5.34 2.21 -10.54
CA LYS A 57 -5.80 0.90 -11.02
C LYS A 57 -4.95 0.35 -12.17
N SER A 58 -4.58 1.20 -13.13
CA SER A 58 -3.73 0.82 -14.27
C SER A 58 -2.39 0.22 -13.86
N ALA A 59 -1.82 0.63 -12.72
CA ALA A 59 -0.59 0.00 -12.22
C ALA A 59 -0.82 -1.44 -11.75
N PHE A 60 -2.05 -1.80 -11.36
CA PHE A 60 -2.40 -3.06 -10.71
C PHE A 60 -3.18 -4.05 -11.59
N GLU A 61 -3.36 -3.78 -12.89
CA GLU A 61 -4.13 -4.66 -13.79
C GLU A 61 -3.61 -6.11 -13.82
N GLU A 62 -2.30 -6.30 -13.74
CA GLU A 62 -1.66 -7.62 -13.69
C GLU A 62 -1.46 -8.15 -12.26
N THR A 63 -1.87 -7.42 -11.23
CA THR A 63 -1.66 -7.82 -9.83
C THR A 63 -2.85 -8.64 -9.32
N ILE A 64 -2.58 -9.91 -9.03
CA ILE A 64 -3.57 -10.84 -8.48
C ILE A 64 -3.56 -10.74 -6.96
N PHE A 65 -4.40 -9.86 -6.41
CA PHE A 65 -4.43 -9.57 -4.97
C PHE A 65 -4.68 -10.79 -4.08
N HIS A 66 -5.35 -11.84 -4.57
CA HIS A 66 -5.62 -13.06 -3.79
C HIS A 66 -4.39 -13.97 -3.63
N GLU A 67 -3.34 -13.78 -4.43
CA GLU A 67 -2.09 -14.58 -4.38
C GLU A 67 -1.00 -13.89 -3.55
N ILE A 68 -1.30 -12.72 -2.99
CA ILE A 68 -0.38 -11.95 -2.17
C ILE A 68 -0.28 -12.62 -0.80
N ASP A 69 0.88 -13.20 -0.52
CA ASP A 69 1.20 -13.75 0.79
C ASP A 69 1.45 -12.61 1.80
N THR A 70 0.47 -12.36 2.66
CA THR A 70 0.51 -11.30 3.70
C THR A 70 1.52 -11.58 4.80
N ALA A 71 1.96 -12.84 4.95
CA ALA A 71 3.02 -13.24 5.87
C ALA A 71 4.44 -13.02 5.31
N CYS A 72 4.59 -12.76 4.02
CA CYS A 72 5.88 -12.51 3.39
C CYS A 72 6.19 -11.02 3.30
N PHE A 73 7.22 -10.59 4.05
CA PHE A 73 7.69 -9.21 4.05
C PHE A 73 8.01 -8.69 2.65
N LYS A 74 8.63 -9.52 1.81
CA LYS A 74 9.04 -9.15 0.46
C LYS A 74 7.82 -8.89 -0.43
N THR A 75 6.82 -9.75 -0.36
CA THR A 75 5.59 -9.62 -1.15
C THR A 75 4.80 -8.39 -0.72
N MET A 76 4.65 -8.18 0.59
CA MET A 76 3.97 -7.00 1.13
C MET A 76 4.72 -5.70 0.84
N THR A 77 6.05 -5.69 0.95
CA THR A 77 6.87 -4.52 0.60
C THR A 77 6.73 -4.17 -0.88
N ASN A 78 6.76 -5.17 -1.77
CA ASN A 78 6.57 -4.95 -3.21
C ASN A 78 5.18 -4.38 -3.52
N LEU A 79 4.13 -4.87 -2.86
CA LEU A 79 2.77 -4.35 -3.01
C LEU A 79 2.68 -2.88 -2.61
N VAL A 80 3.18 -2.57 -1.41
CA VAL A 80 3.16 -1.21 -0.83
C VAL A 80 4.01 -0.23 -1.65
N ASP A 81 5.20 -0.64 -2.08
CA ASP A 81 6.08 0.18 -2.93
C ASP A 81 5.43 0.48 -4.28
N LYS A 82 4.83 -0.54 -4.91
CA LYS A 82 4.10 -0.38 -6.17
C LYS A 82 2.93 0.60 -6.02
N PHE A 83 2.17 0.50 -4.93
CA PHE A 83 1.08 1.42 -4.63
C PHE A 83 1.60 2.85 -4.45
N ASN A 84 2.61 3.02 -3.61
CA ASN A 84 3.23 4.31 -3.34
C ASN A 84 3.78 4.97 -4.61
N LYS A 85 4.35 4.19 -5.54
CA LYS A 85 4.83 4.70 -6.81
C LYS A 85 3.69 5.17 -7.71
N ALA A 86 2.58 4.44 -7.75
CA ALA A 86 1.39 4.86 -8.49
C ALA A 86 0.79 6.15 -7.92
N VAL A 87 0.69 6.25 -6.59
CA VAL A 87 0.27 7.48 -5.89
C VAL A 87 1.16 8.67 -6.27
N ASP A 88 2.48 8.51 -6.17
CA ASP A 88 3.44 9.57 -6.50
C ASP A 88 3.28 10.06 -7.94
N SER A 89 3.07 9.12 -8.87
CA SER A 89 2.83 9.44 -10.27
C SER A 89 1.57 10.27 -10.47
N ILE A 90 0.44 9.90 -9.84
CA ILE A 90 -0.82 10.63 -9.97
C ILE A 90 -0.72 12.02 -9.33
N VAL A 91 -0.21 12.10 -8.10
CA VAL A 91 -0.05 13.37 -7.39
C VAL A 91 0.88 14.33 -8.14
N ASN A 92 1.96 13.82 -8.74
CA ASN A 92 2.86 14.65 -9.55
C ASN A 92 2.21 15.09 -10.88
N LEU A 93 1.38 14.25 -11.49
CA LEU A 93 0.62 14.63 -12.69
C LEU A 93 -0.37 15.76 -12.38
N GLU A 94 -1.12 15.66 -11.28
CA GLU A 94 -2.07 16.72 -10.85
C GLU A 94 -1.35 18.04 -10.57
N LYS A 95 -0.20 17.98 -9.89
CA LYS A 95 0.66 19.15 -9.66
C LYS A 95 1.23 19.73 -10.96
N GLY A 96 1.63 18.89 -11.90
CA GLY A 96 2.18 19.31 -13.20
C GLY A 96 1.14 19.95 -14.14
N THR A 97 -0.15 19.64 -13.96
CA THR A 97 -1.26 20.28 -14.69
C THR A 97 -1.78 21.56 -14.03
N SER A 98 -1.31 21.87 -12.81
CA SER A 98 -1.62 23.15 -12.16
C SER A 98 -0.79 24.24 -12.84
N LEU A 99 -1.41 24.97 -13.77
CA LEU A 99 -0.83 26.15 -14.41
C LEU A 99 -0.36 27.15 -13.32
N PRO A 100 0.83 27.79 -13.46
CA PRO A 100 1.21 28.93 -12.64
C PRO A 100 0.30 30.14 -12.85
#